data_AF-A0A7J6KYF5-F1
#
_entry.id   AF-A0A7J6KYF5-F1
#
_cell.length_a   1.000
_cell.length_b   1.000
_cell.length_c   1.000
_cell.angle_alpha   90.00
_cell.angle_beta   90.00
_cell.angle_gamma   90.00
#
_symmetry.space_group_name_H-M   'P 1'
#
loop_
_entity.id
_entity.type
_entity.pdbx_description
1 polymer ?
#
loop_
_entity_poly.entity_id
_entity_poly.type
_entity_poly.pdbx_seq_one_letter_code
_entity_poly.pdbx_strand_id
1 'polypeptide(L)' 'MYHSLRTNLPKEVMQFRDFPFPSDLPSFIPRAAVQRYLEDFADSGKLREYIKFNAEAVKVERIELSSLSPVLSPTN' A
#
# COMPACT_ATOMS: atom_id res chain seq x y z
N MET A 1 0.09 -11.94 13.00
CA MET A 1 1.52 -12.31 12.91
C MET A 1 2.13 -12.42 14.30
N TYR A 2 3.11 -13.30 14.51
CA TYR A 2 3.76 -13.51 15.81
C TYR A 2 4.49 -12.25 16.30
N HIS A 3 4.59 -12.08 17.62
CA HIS A 3 5.25 -10.91 18.21
C HIS A 3 6.74 -10.83 17.85
N SER A 4 7.43 -11.98 17.86
CA SER A 4 8.87 -12.10 17.58
C SER A 4 9.22 -12.13 16.08
N LEU A 5 8.24 -11.96 15.18
CA LEU A 5 8.49 -12.04 13.75
C LEU A 5 9.42 -10.91 13.27
N ARG A 6 10.44 -11.31 12.51
CA ARG A 6 11.37 -10.42 11.81
C ARG A 6 11.34 -10.68 10.32
N THR A 7 11.77 -9.71 9.53
CA THR A 7 11.92 -9.89 8.08
C THR A 7 12.94 -10.97 7.78
N ASN A 8 12.71 -11.73 6.71
CA ASN A 8 13.63 -12.72 6.16
C ASN A 8 14.57 -12.13 5.09
N LEU A 9 14.34 -10.88 4.69
CA LEU A 9 15.18 -10.11 3.77
C LEU A 9 15.77 -8.89 4.48
N PRO A 10 16.96 -8.42 4.07
CA PRO A 10 17.52 -7.15 4.51
C PRO A 10 16.63 -5.96 4.12
N LYS A 11 16.55 -4.94 4.98
CA LYS A 11 15.72 -3.75 4.79
C LYS A 11 16.02 -3.03 3.47
N GLU A 12 17.28 -3.04 3.04
CA GLU A 12 17.76 -2.38 1.82
C GLU A 12 17.16 -3.00 0.56
N VAL A 13 16.84 -4.30 0.59
CA VAL A 13 16.20 -5.02 -0.53
C VAL A 13 14.67 -4.83 -0.49
N MET A 14 14.11 -4.61 0.69
CA MET A 14 12.66 -4.49 0.90
C MET A 14 12.11 -3.09 0.63
N GLN A 15 12.94 -2.05 0.65
CA GLN A 15 12.48 -0.66 0.55
C GLN A 15 11.99 -0.29 -0.85
N PHE A 16 11.00 0.60 -0.90
CA PHE A 16 10.66 1.33 -2.12
C PHE A 16 11.83 2.23 -2.55
N ARG A 17 12.01 2.36 -3.87
CA ARG A 17 13.18 3.02 -4.49
C ARG A 17 13.42 4.44 -3.97
N ASP A 18 12.36 5.22 -3.81
CA ASP A 18 12.42 6.63 -3.43
C ASP A 18 11.98 6.86 -1.97
N PHE A 19 11.86 5.79 -1.19
CA PHE A 19 11.42 5.85 0.20
C PHE A 19 12.20 4.82 1.04
N PRO A 20 13.46 5.11 1.40
CA PRO A 20 14.31 4.16 2.11
C PRO A 20 13.86 3.94 3.56
N PHE A 21 14.24 2.80 4.16
CA PHE A 21 14.10 2.63 5.61
C PHE A 21 15.04 3.56 6.38
N PRO A 22 14.72 3.92 7.64
CA PRO A 22 15.65 4.59 8.54
C PRO A 22 16.99 3.85 8.68
N SER A 23 18.08 4.61 8.64
CA SER A 23 19.45 4.06 8.60
C SER A 23 19.85 3.35 9.90
N ASP A 24 19.28 3.74 11.03
CA ASP A 24 19.52 3.21 12.38
C ASP A 24 18.86 1.84 12.64
N LEU A 25 17.95 1.38 11.77
CA LEU A 25 17.34 0.06 11.90
C LEU A 25 18.33 -1.08 11.61
N PRO A 26 18.21 -2.25 12.25
CA PRO A 26 19.01 -3.43 11.89
C PRO A 26 18.68 -3.94 10.47
N SER A 27 19.54 -4.75 9.86
CA SER A 27 19.28 -5.29 8.51
C SER A 27 17.99 -6.11 8.44
N PHE A 28 17.73 -6.94 9.45
CA PHE A 28 16.48 -7.72 9.56
C PHE A 28 15.60 -7.11 10.65
N ILE A 29 14.50 -6.48 10.25
CA ILE A 29 13.70 -5.60 11.12
C ILE A 29 12.50 -6.33 11.73
N PRO A 30 12.04 -5.93 12.94
CA PRO A 30 10.83 -6.47 13.53
C PRO A 30 9.59 -6.04 12.73
N ARG A 31 8.52 -6.84 12.79
CA ARG A 31 7.25 -6.55 12.08
C ARG A 31 6.66 -5.14 12.37
N ALA A 32 6.90 -4.60 13.56
CA ALA A 32 6.38 -3.28 13.94
C ALA A 32 7.07 -2.15 13.15
N ALA A 33 8.36 -2.30 12.84
CA ALA A 33 9.08 -1.34 12.01
C ALA A 33 8.61 -1.39 10.54
N VAL A 34 8.32 -2.60 10.03
CA VAL A 34 7.72 -2.76 8.69
C VAL A 34 6.35 -2.09 8.62
N GLN A 35 5.49 -2.31 9.62
CA GLN A 35 4.17 -1.70 9.68
C GLN A 35 4.27 -0.17 9.63
N ARG A 36 5.10 0.42 10.49
CA ARG A 36 5.26 1.88 10.53
C ARG A 36 5.79 2.43 9.22
N TYR A 37 6.75 1.76 8.59
CA TYR A 37 7.25 2.14 7.27
C TYR A 37 6.15 2.18 6.19
N LEU A 38 5.26 1.19 6.16
CA LEU A 38 4.14 1.17 5.22
C LEU A 38 3.10 2.26 5.52
N GLU A 39 2.85 2.53 6.80
CA GLU A 39 1.98 3.61 7.26
C GLU A 39 2.54 4.98 6.83
N ASP A 40 3.83 5.23 7.05
CA ASP A 40 4.55 6.45 6.68
C ASP A 40 4.60 6.63 5.15
N PHE A 41 4.82 5.55 4.40
CA PHE A 41 4.79 5.58 2.93
C PHE A 41 3.41 6.00 2.43
N ALA A 42 2.33 5.38 2.95
CA ALA A 42 0.97 5.73 2.59
C ALA A 42 0.63 7.19 2.89
N ASP A 43 1.17 7.75 3.98
CA ASP A 43 1.01 9.17 4.30
C ASP A 43 1.77 10.08 3.35
N SER A 44 3.04 9.78 3.07
CA SER A 44 3.87 10.60 2.17
C SER A 44 3.27 10.70 0.76
N GLY A 45 2.67 9.61 0.28
CA GLY A 45 2.01 9.53 -1.02
C GLY A 45 0.56 9.99 -1.02
N LYS A 46 0.04 10.46 0.14
CA LYS A 46 -1.39 10.77 0.36
C LYS A 46 -2.34 9.64 -0.05
N LEU A 47 -1.87 8.39 0.01
CA LEU A 47 -2.61 7.23 -0.50
C LEU A 47 -3.86 6.92 0.33
N ARG A 48 -3.91 7.39 1.58
CA ARG A 48 -5.02 7.12 2.51
C ARG A 48 -6.38 7.59 1.98
N GLU A 49 -6.43 8.65 1.16
CA GLU A 49 -7.70 9.13 0.59
C GLU A 49 -8.31 8.16 -0.43
N TYR A 50 -7.47 7.32 -1.05
CA TYR A 50 -7.90 6.32 -2.02
C TYR A 50 -8.22 4.96 -1.38
N ILE A 51 -7.94 4.79 -0.09
CA ILE A 51 -8.14 3.52 0.62
C ILE A 51 -9.47 3.54 1.36
N LYS A 52 -10.34 2.57 1.04
CA LYS A 52 -11.57 2.31 1.80
C LYS A 52 -11.35 1.13 2.76
N PHE A 53 -11.20 1.43 4.04
CA PHE A 53 -11.12 0.40 5.08
C PHE A 53 -12.49 -0.24 5.33
N ASN A 54 -12.49 -1.47 5.83
CA ASN A 54 -13.71 -2.26 6.09
C ASN A 54 -14.60 -2.46 4.85
N ALA A 55 -13.99 -2.43 3.66
CA ALA A 55 -14.67 -2.68 2.38
C ALA A 55 -14.16 -3.99 1.78
N GLU A 56 -14.93 -5.07 1.96
CA GLU A 56 -14.61 -6.37 1.36
C GLU A 56 -15.02 -6.41 -0.12
N ALA A 57 -14.11 -6.83 -0.98
CA ALA A 57 -14.40 -7.05 -2.40
C ALA A 57 -15.06 -8.43 -2.60
N VAL A 58 -16.39 -8.46 -2.62
CA VAL A 58 -17.17 -9.72 -2.67
C VAL A 58 -17.35 -10.31 -4.06
N LYS A 59 -17.24 -9.49 -5.11
CA LYS A 59 -17.51 -9.91 -6.50
C LYS A 59 -16.78 -9.00 -7.47
N VAL A 60 -16.22 -9.58 -8.53
CA VAL A 60 -15.65 -8.87 -9.67
C VAL A 60 -16.20 -9.52 -10.93
N GLU A 61 -16.75 -8.71 -11.84
CA GLU A 61 -17.29 -9.17 -13.11
C GLU A 61 -16.74 -8.34 -14.25
N ARG A 62 -16.52 -9.00 -15.39
CA ARG A 62 -16.23 -8.28 -16.63
C ARG A 62 -17.50 -7.57 -17.07
N ILE A 63 -17.35 -6.27 -17.35
CA ILE A 63 -18.39 -5.48 -17.99
C ILE A 63 -18.11 -5.39 -19.50
N GLU A 64 -19.14 -5.60 -20.31
CA GLU A 64 -19.07 -5.30 -21.74
C GLU A 64 -19.10 -3.78 -21.91
N LEU A 65 -18.13 -3.23 -22.67
CA LEU A 65 -17.96 -1.78 -22.86
C LEU A 65 -19.22 -1.07 -23.40
N SER A 66 -20.10 -1.80 -24.10
CA SER A 66 -21.39 -1.30 -24.59
C SER A 66 -22.43 -1.03 -23.49
N SER A 67 -22.20 -1.54 -22.27
CA SER A 67 -23.09 -1.36 -21.11
C SER A 67 -22.70 -0.18 -20.21
N LEU A 68 -21.54 0.43 -20.43
CA LEU A 68 -21.12 1.64 -19.74
C LEU A 68 -21.82 2.85 -20.38
N SER A 69 -22.76 3.46 -19.65
CA SER A 69 -23.30 4.76 -20.04
C SER A 69 -22.14 5.77 -20.18
N PRO A 70 -22.16 6.67 -21.19
CA PRO A 70 -21.10 7.67 -21.32
C PRO A 70 -21.10 8.55 -20.08
N VAL A 71 -20.10 8.37 -19.21
CA VAL A 71 -19.85 9.26 -18.09
C VAL A 71 -19.54 10.63 -18.70
N LEU A 72 -20.46 11.55 -18.43
CA LEU A 72 -20.52 12.96 -18.83
C LEU A 72 -19.17 13.55 -19.24
N SER A 73 -19.14 14.10 -20.46
CA SER A 73 -18.08 14.96 -20.99
C SER A 73 -17.64 15.99 -19.94
N PRO A 74 -16.34 16.29 -19.79
CA PRO A 74 -15.93 17.44 -19.00
C PRO A 74 -16.54 18.70 -19.62
N THR A 75 -17.48 19.31 -18.91
CA THR A 75 -17.92 20.68 -19.14
C THR A 75 -16.73 21.61 -18.97
N ASN A 76 -16.36 22.24 -20.09
CA ASN A 76 -15.69 23.54 -20.26
C ASN A 76 -14.46 23.84 -19.38
#